data_AF-A0A645G4H5-F1
#
_entry.id   AF-A0A645G4H5-F1
#
_cell.length_a   1.000
_cell.length_b   1.000
_cell.length_c   1.000
_cell.angle_alpha   90.00
_cell.angle_beta   90.00
_cell.angle_gamma   90.00
#
_symmetry.space_group_name_H-M   'P 1'
#
loop_
_entity.id
_entity.type
_entity.pdbx_description
1 polymer ?
#
loop_
_entity_poly.entity_id
_entity_poly.type
_entity_poly.pdbx_seq_one_letter_code
_entity_poly.pdbx_strand_id
1 'polypeptide(L)'
;MDGVPRFSKMHLGGIDYTASATACWVNDTNFYVWVRPLGAVGQRRLRFEFYEDGSVILHPSSFQNMNYVGNDLSLSYVNAVKNALVKNIISFSFSKVIPSVVEPKHICKLVDKVTVL
;
A
#
# COMPACT_ATOMS: atom_id res chain seq x y z
N MET A 1 3.80 -11.07 16.07
CA MET A 1 2.37 -11.40 15.93
C MET A 1 2.22 -12.77 15.28
N ASP A 2 1.10 -13.42 15.54
CA ASP A 2 0.75 -14.82 15.27
C ASP A 2 -0.05 -15.04 13.97
N GLY A 3 -0.28 -14.00 13.17
CA GLY A 3 -1.15 -14.07 11.99
C GLY A 3 -2.66 -14.06 12.31
N VAL A 4 -3.05 -13.98 13.59
CA VAL A 4 -4.47 -13.94 13.99
C VAL A 4 -5.02 -12.52 13.82
N PRO A 5 -6.16 -12.34 13.11
CA PRO A 5 -6.80 -11.03 12.99
C PRO A 5 -7.27 -10.47 14.33
N ARG A 6 -7.02 -9.17 14.52
CA ARG A 6 -7.46 -8.37 15.67
C ARG A 6 -8.30 -7.21 15.16
N PHE A 7 -9.30 -6.81 15.92
CA PHE A 7 -10.28 -5.80 15.50
C PHE A 7 -10.17 -4.56 16.38
N SER A 8 -10.23 -3.38 15.76
CA SER A 8 -10.26 -2.10 16.45
C SER A 8 -11.04 -1.05 15.65
N LYS A 9 -11.30 0.12 16.24
CA LYS A 9 -11.90 1.26 15.53
C LYS A 9 -10.83 2.01 14.73
N MET A 10 -11.22 2.53 13.57
CA MET A 10 -10.39 3.33 12.68
C MET A 10 -11.22 4.46 12.10
N HIS A 11 -10.66 5.67 12.08
CA HIS A 11 -11.23 6.80 11.36
C HIS A 11 -10.43 7.03 10.08
N LEU A 12 -11.07 6.93 8.92
CA LEU A 12 -10.41 7.07 7.61
C LEU A 12 -11.30 7.85 6.64
N GLY A 13 -10.76 8.93 6.07
CA GLY A 13 -11.48 9.73 5.08
C GLY A 13 -12.77 10.37 5.61
N GLY A 14 -12.84 10.68 6.91
CA GLY A 14 -14.03 11.23 7.55
C GLY A 14 -15.09 10.19 7.96
N ILE A 15 -14.80 8.90 7.80
CA ILE A 15 -15.74 7.81 8.08
C ILE A 15 -15.15 6.88 9.15
N ASP A 16 -15.99 6.49 10.11
CA ASP A 16 -15.63 5.52 11.15
C ASP A 16 -15.87 4.09 10.68
N TYR A 17 -14.83 3.27 10.82
CA TYR A 17 -14.83 1.85 10.49
C TYR A 17 -14.44 1.02 11.70
N THR A 18 -14.88 -0.24 11.70
CA THR A 18 -14.17 -1.29 12.42
C THR A 18 -13.09 -1.84 11.48
N ALA A 19 -11.82 -1.82 11.86
CA ALA A 19 -10.72 -2.38 11.07
C ALA A 19 -10.33 -3.76 11.60
N SER A 20 -10.08 -4.69 10.70
CA SER A 20 -9.41 -5.96 10.95
C SER A 20 -7.93 -5.83 10.57
N ALA A 21 -7.03 -6.10 11.50
CA ALA A 21 -5.59 -6.08 11.26
C ALA A 21 -4.96 -7.42 11.67
N THR A 22 -4.02 -7.91 10.87
CA THR A 22 -3.20 -9.08 11.21
C THR A 22 -1.75 -8.80 10.85
N ALA A 23 -0.83 -9.48 11.52
CA ALA A 23 0.56 -9.43 11.14
C ALA A 23 1.27 -10.76 11.43
N CYS A 24 2.26 -11.09 10.63
CA CYS A 24 3.10 -12.27 10.83
C CYS A 24 4.51 -12.04 10.28
N TRP A 25 5.48 -12.72 10.90
CA TRP A 25 6.78 -12.92 10.29
C TRP A 25 6.65 -14.02 9.24
N VAL A 26 7.14 -13.76 8.03
CA VAL A 26 7.16 -14.76 6.94
C VAL A 26 8.52 -15.46 6.90
N ASN A 27 9.58 -14.77 7.33
CA ASN A 27 10.93 -15.27 7.55
C ASN A 27 11.67 -14.28 8.48
N ASP A 28 12.97 -14.50 8.69
CA ASP A 28 13.79 -13.71 9.63
C ASP A 28 13.96 -12.23 9.22
N THR A 29 13.72 -11.89 7.96
CA THR A 29 13.94 -10.53 7.43
C THR A 29 12.66 -9.84 6.97
N ASN A 30 11.51 -10.55 6.93
CA ASN A 30 10.27 -10.01 6.38
C ASN A 30 9.10 -10.15 7.35
N PHE A 31 8.57 -9.00 7.76
CA PHE A 31 7.35 -8.87 8.56
C PHE A 31 6.22 -8.28 7.73
N TYR A 32 5.06 -8.92 7.75
CA TYR A 32 3.89 -8.48 7.01
C TYR A 32 2.82 -7.99 7.95
N VAL A 33 2.19 -6.85 7.62
CA VAL A 33 1.04 -6.29 8.33
C VAL A 33 -0.06 -6.01 7.33
N TRP A 34 -1.24 -6.59 7.54
CA TRP A 34 -2.40 -6.39 6.69
C TRP A 34 -3.48 -5.68 7.49
N VAL A 35 -4.09 -4.65 6.91
CA VAL A 35 -5.14 -3.85 7.55
C VAL A 35 -6.29 -3.64 6.58
N ARG A 36 -7.50 -3.98 7.03
CA ARG A 36 -8.72 -3.86 6.24
C ARG A 36 -9.81 -3.17 7.06
N PRO A 37 -10.28 -1.99 6.67
CA PRO A 37 -11.54 -1.44 7.17
C PRO A 37 -12.70 -2.36 6.73
N LEU A 38 -13.47 -2.87 7.69
CA LEU A 38 -14.67 -3.66 7.42
C LEU A 38 -15.74 -2.77 6.80
N GLY A 39 -16.39 -3.24 5.74
CA GLY A 39 -17.31 -2.45 4.93
C GLY A 39 -16.65 -1.67 3.78
N ALA A 40 -15.32 -1.53 3.78
CA ALA A 40 -14.58 -1.04 2.62
C ALA A 40 -14.13 -2.20 1.70
N VAL A 41 -13.95 -1.88 0.42
CA VAL A 41 -13.43 -2.83 -0.58
C VAL A 41 -11.92 -3.02 -0.41
N GLY A 42 -11.20 -1.98 0.02
CA GLY A 42 -9.75 -1.96 0.10
C GLY A 42 -9.18 -2.67 1.32
N GLN A 43 -8.04 -3.34 1.12
CA GLN A 43 -7.14 -3.79 2.19
C GLN A 43 -5.73 -3.26 1.88
N ARG A 44 -5.08 -2.68 2.89
CA ARG A 44 -3.68 -2.27 2.84
C ARG A 44 -2.80 -3.43 3.32
N ARG A 45 -1.70 -3.65 2.62
CA ARG A 45 -0.68 -4.68 2.88
C ARG A 45 0.68 -4.01 2.97
N LEU A 46 1.29 -4.08 4.13
CA LEU A 46 2.59 -3.50 4.42
C LEU A 46 3.58 -4.66 4.57
N ARG A 47 4.70 -4.59 3.86
CA ARG A 47 5.84 -5.48 4.08
C ARG A 47 7.01 -4.65 4.60
N PHE A 48 7.52 -5.04 5.75
CA PHE A 48 8.73 -4.50 6.34
C PHE A 48 9.86 -5.49 6.05
N GLU A 49 10.89 -5.01 5.37
CA GLU A 49 12.10 -5.76 5.05
C GLU A 49 13.24 -5.22 5.89
N PHE A 50 13.77 -6.06 6.78
CA PHE A 50 14.82 -5.70 7.74
C PHE A 50 16.18 -6.14 7.24
N TYR A 51 17.18 -5.28 7.40
CA TYR A 51 18.56 -5.52 7.02
C TYR A 51 19.48 -5.48 8.24
N GLU A 52 20.64 -6.14 8.12
CA GLU A 52 21.63 -6.27 9.20
C GLU A 52 22.20 -4.93 9.67
N ASP A 53 22.23 -3.92 8.79
CA ASP A 53 22.68 -2.56 9.11
C ASP A 53 21.65 -1.73 9.90
N GLY A 54 20.54 -2.35 10.31
CA GLY A 54 19.44 -1.72 11.04
C GLY A 54 18.52 -0.88 10.17
N SER A 55 18.70 -0.87 8.85
CA SER A 55 17.75 -0.28 7.92
C SER A 55 16.50 -1.15 7.76
N VAL A 56 15.37 -0.50 7.50
CA VAL A 56 14.09 -1.16 7.25
C VAL A 56 13.45 -0.52 6.04
N ILE A 57 13.13 -1.32 5.02
CA ILE A 57 12.36 -0.84 3.86
C ILE A 57 10.91 -1.26 4.05
N LEU A 58 10.02 -0.26 4.11
CA LEU A 58 8.59 -0.44 4.09
C LEU A 58 8.09 -0.40 2.64
N HIS A 59 7.49 -1.50 2.20
CA HIS A 59 6.82 -1.64 0.92
C HIS A 59 5.30 -1.63 1.17
N PRO A 60 4.61 -0.47 1.04
CA PRO A 60 3.16 -0.44 1.06
C PRO A 60 2.60 -1.01 -0.26
N SER A 61 1.48 -1.70 -0.16
CA SER A 61 0.74 -2.23 -1.30
C SER A 61 -0.73 -2.44 -0.94
N SER A 62 -1.60 -2.62 -1.91
CA SER A 62 -3.03 -2.87 -1.70
C SER A 62 -3.43 -4.27 -2.18
N PHE A 63 -4.50 -4.84 -1.63
CA PHE A 63 -5.00 -6.16 -2.05
C PHE A 63 -5.37 -6.22 -3.53
N GLN A 64 -5.81 -5.10 -4.10
CA GLN A 64 -5.73 -4.87 -5.53
C GLN A 64 -4.42 -4.15 -5.81
N ASN A 65 -3.51 -4.83 -6.52
CA ASN A 65 -2.22 -4.27 -6.86
C ASN A 65 -2.42 -3.03 -7.75
N MET A 66 -1.86 -1.90 -7.33
CA MET A 66 -2.15 -0.62 -7.98
C MET A 66 -1.61 -0.52 -9.40
N ASN A 67 -0.62 -1.33 -9.78
CA ASN A 67 -0.20 -1.41 -11.18
C ASN A 67 -1.30 -1.98 -12.07
N TYR A 68 -2.07 -2.96 -11.58
CA TYR A 68 -3.20 -3.51 -12.33
C TYR A 68 -4.32 -2.49 -12.43
N VAL A 69 -4.67 -1.83 -11.32
CA VAL A 69 -5.68 -0.77 -11.31
C VAL A 69 -5.28 0.38 -12.23
N GLY A 70 -4.02 0.82 -12.17
CA GLY A 70 -3.48 1.85 -13.05
C GLY A 70 -3.57 1.46 -14.53
N ASN A 71 -3.16 0.25 -14.89
CA ASN A 71 -3.24 -0.22 -16.28
C ASN A 71 -4.68 -0.33 -16.79
N ASP A 72 -5.60 -0.83 -15.96
CA ASP A 72 -7.02 -0.96 -16.34
C ASP A 72 -7.69 0.42 -16.56
N LEU A 73 -7.43 1.36 -15.64
CA LEU A 73 -7.86 2.74 -15.80
C LEU A 73 -7.23 3.40 -17.03
N SER A 74 -5.93 3.16 -17.27
CA SER A 74 -5.25 3.66 -18.45
C SER A 74 -5.96 3.27 -19.74
N LEU A 75 -6.31 1.99 -19.90
CA LEU A 75 -7.02 1.49 -21.09
C LEU A 75 -8.38 2.18 -21.25
N SER A 76 -9.12 2.31 -20.15
CA SER A 76 -10.43 2.98 -20.14
C SER A 76 -10.35 4.44 -20.62
N TYR A 77 -9.37 5.20 -20.12
CA TYR A 77 -9.20 6.61 -20.49
C TYR A 77 -8.58 6.81 -21.88
N VAL A 78 -7.62 5.97 -22.28
CA VAL A 78 -6.99 6.05 -23.60
C VAL A 78 -8.00 5.85 -24.72
N ASN A 79 -9.00 4.99 -24.52
CA ASN A 79 -10.07 4.75 -25.49
C ASN A 79 -11.03 5.93 -25.63
N ALA A 80 -11.18 6.77 -24.61
CA ALA A 80 -12.04 7.95 -24.62
C ALA A 80 -11.43 9.16 -25.34
N VAL A 81 -10.10 9.18 -25.53
CA VAL A 81 -9.37 10.33 -26.08
C VAL A 81 -8.93 10.02 -27.52
N LYS A 82 -9.05 10.99 -28.44
CA LYS A 82 -8.58 10.81 -29.83
C LYS A 82 -7.12 11.24 -30.05
N ASN A 83 -6.66 12.24 -29.29
CA ASN A 83 -5.34 12.84 -29.46
C ASN A 83 -4.22 11.89 -28.96
N ALA A 84 -3.27 11.57 -29.84
CA ALA A 84 -2.18 10.62 -29.55
C ALA A 84 -1.22 11.09 -28.45
N LEU A 85 -0.92 12.39 -28.36
CA LEU A 85 -0.06 12.92 -27.29
C LEU A 85 -0.72 12.75 -25.93
N VAL A 86 -2.01 13.06 -25.83
CA VAL A 86 -2.77 12.91 -24.58
C VAL A 86 -2.90 11.44 -24.20
N LYS A 87 -3.10 10.53 -25.16
CA LYS A 87 -3.08 9.07 -24.91
C LYS A 87 -1.76 8.62 -24.28
N ASN A 88 -0.63 9.10 -24.82
CA ASN A 88 0.69 8.74 -24.31
C ASN A 88 0.90 9.26 -22.88
N ILE A 89 0.46 10.49 -22.59
CA ILE A 89 0.52 11.06 -21.23
C ILE A 89 -0.33 10.21 -20.27
N ILE A 90 -1.59 9.92 -20.61
CA ILE A 90 -2.49 9.10 -19.78
C ILE A 90 -1.86 7.72 -19.52
N SER A 91 -1.38 7.07 -20.57
CA SER A 91 -0.74 5.75 -20.46
C SER A 91 0.44 5.77 -19.49
N PHE A 92 1.35 6.73 -19.67
CA PHE A 92 2.51 6.87 -18.80
C PHE A 92 2.11 7.18 -17.35
N SER A 93 1.21 8.14 -17.14
CA SER A 93 0.76 8.56 -15.80
C SER A 93 0.13 7.40 -15.03
N PHE A 94 -0.84 6.70 -15.62
CA PHE A 94 -1.58 5.64 -14.94
C PHE A 94 -0.77 4.35 -14.77
N SER A 95 0.09 3.99 -15.72
CA SER A 95 0.87 2.75 -15.63
C SER A 95 2.16 2.86 -14.81
N LYS A 96 2.75 4.06 -14.69
CA LYS A 96 4.07 4.24 -14.06
C LYS A 96 4.07 5.21 -12.88
N VAL A 97 3.40 6.36 -13.04
CA VAL A 97 3.49 7.44 -12.06
C VAL A 97 2.56 7.19 -10.88
N ILE A 98 1.26 7.01 -11.13
CA ILE A 98 0.25 6.88 -10.08
C ILE A 98 0.56 5.73 -9.11
N PRO A 99 0.89 4.49 -9.56
CA PRO A 99 1.22 3.41 -8.63
C PRO A 99 2.40 3.73 -7.71
N SER A 100 3.44 4.38 -8.26
CA SER A 100 4.63 4.77 -7.49
C SER A 100 4.35 5.88 -6.46
N VAL A 101 3.38 6.76 -6.76
CA VAL A 101 2.98 7.87 -5.88
C VAL A 101 2.09 7.40 -4.74
N VAL A 102 1.16 6.48 -5.02
CA VAL A 102 0.18 6.01 -4.01
C VAL A 102 0.69 4.84 -3.16
N GLU A 103 1.71 4.13 -3.64
CA GLU A 103 2.40 3.04 -2.93
C GLU A 103 3.92 3.28 -2.89
N PRO A 104 4.40 4.41 -2.33
CA PRO A 104 5.82 4.74 -2.32
C PRO A 104 6.58 3.84 -1.35
N LYS A 105 7.77 3.38 -1.73
CA LYS A 105 8.67 2.73 -0.78
C LYS A 105 9.19 3.75 0.23
N HIS A 106 9.22 3.36 1.50
CA HIS A 106 9.81 4.18 2.56
C HIS A 106 11.06 3.50 3.09
N ILE A 107 12.14 4.27 3.20
CA ILE A 107 13.39 3.82 3.81
C ILE A 107 13.40 4.35 5.25
N CYS A 108 13.46 3.44 6.21
CA CYS A 108 13.39 3.70 7.63
C CYS A 108 14.66 3.17 8.32
N LYS A 109 14.87 3.59 9.57
CA LYS A 109 15.89 3.01 10.46
C LYS A 109 15.24 2.62 11.78
N LEU A 110 15.70 1.52 12.36
CA LEU A 110 15.35 1.19 13.74
C LEU A 110 15.95 2.25 14.67
N VAL A 111 15.14 2.69 15.64
CA VAL A 111 15.56 3.63 16.68
C VAL A 111 15.31 2.98 18.03
N ASP A 112 16.33 2.94 18.88
CA ASP A 112 16.33 2.19 20.15
C ASP A 112 15.38 2.74 21.22
N LYS A 113 14.72 3.89 20.97
CA LYS A 113 13.78 4.51 21.89
C LYS A 113 12.58 5.08 21.16
N VAL A 114 11.39 4.58 21.49
CA VAL A 114 10.13 5.29 21.29
C VAL A 114 9.85 6.04 22.58
N THR A 115 10.15 7.34 22.63
CA THR A 115 9.49 8.22 23.61
C THR A 115 8.05 8.36 23.12
N VAL A 116 7.13 7.61 23.71
CA VAL A 116 5.70 7.81 23.47
C VAL A 116 5.35 9.15 24.13
N LEU A 117 5.07 10.17 23.30
CA LEU A 117 4.45 11.44 23.74
C LEU A 117 2.95 11.24 23.93
#